data_AF-A0A951RFA7-F1
#
_entry.id   AF-A0A951RFA7-F1
#
_cell.length_a   1.000
_cell.length_b   1.000
_cell.length_c   1.000
_cell.angle_alpha   90.00
_cell.angle_beta   90.00
_cell.angle_gamma   90.00
#
_symmetry.space_group_name_H-M   'P 1'
#
loop_
_entity.id
_entity.type
_entity.pdbx_description
1 polymer ?
#
loop_
_entity_poly.entity_id
_entity_poly.type
_entity_poly.pdbx_seq_one_letter_code
_entity_poly.pdbx_strand_id
1 'polypeptide(L)' 'QVTTIFPGDNIIGSIYQGSNKGIEQELGNPSFTPALVASIEVSEVVKILTGKGQLLRNRFLMINLLDQEYEVFEI' A
#
# COMPACT_ATOMS: atom_id res chain seq x y z
N GLN A 1 -3.97 1.60 -1.07
CA GLN A 1 -2.85 1.97 -0.18
C GLN A 1 -1.75 0.95 -0.37
N VAL A 2 -0.47 1.32 -0.18
CA VAL A 2 0.69 0.42 -0.33
C VAL A 2 1.71 0.69 0.78
N THR A 3 2.30 -0.35 1.38
CA THR A 3 3.40 -0.28 2.36
C THR A 3 4.33 -1.47 2.15
N THR A 4 5.59 -1.37 2.58
CA THR A 4 6.53 -2.49 2.61
C THR A 4 6.60 -3.09 4.01
N ILE A 5 6.47 -4.41 4.12
CA ILE A 5 6.45 -5.13 5.40
C ILE A 5 7.59 -6.16 5.39
N PHE A 6 8.45 -6.10 6.41
CA PHE A 6 9.50 -7.09 6.65
C PHE A 6 9.07 -8.08 7.74
N PRO A 7 9.69 -9.28 7.80
CA PRO A 7 9.53 -10.17 8.94
C PRO A 7 9.82 -9.43 10.27
N GLY A 8 8.87 -9.50 11.20
CA GLY A 8 8.93 -8.80 12.49
C GLY A 8 8.20 -7.46 12.55
N ASP A 9 7.77 -6.90 11.42
CA ASP A 9 6.96 -5.67 11.40
C ASP A 9 5.50 -5.99 11.82
N ASN A 10 4.89 -5.14 12.66
CA ASN A 10 3.48 -5.27 13.08
C ASN A 10 2.59 -4.16 12.49
N ILE A 11 2.91 -3.71 11.28
CA ILE A 11 2.24 -2.59 10.60
C ILE A 11 0.75 -2.89 10.33
N ILE A 12 0.42 -4.13 9.96
CA ILE A 12 -0.98 -4.51 9.70
C ILE A 12 -1.80 -4.40 10.99
N GLY A 13 -1.25 -4.83 12.12
CA GLY A 13 -1.92 -4.75 13.42
C GLY A 13 -2.05 -3.32 13.95
N SER A 14 -1.15 -2.39 13.58
CA SER A 14 -1.28 -0.98 13.98
C SER A 14 -2.37 -0.25 13.17
N ILE A 15 -2.48 -0.54 11.88
CA ILE A 15 -3.40 0.18 10.96
C ILE A 15 -4.80 -0.45 10.97
N TYR A 16 -4.89 -1.77 10.95
CA TYR A 16 -6.16 -2.48 10.78
C TYR A 16 -6.63 -3.06 12.11
N GLN A 17 -7.18 -2.19 12.96
CA GLN A 17 -7.86 -2.57 14.20
C GLN A 17 -9.38 -2.65 13.94
N GLY A 18 -9.92 -3.83 13.65
CA GLY A 18 -11.37 -4.03 13.50
C GLY A 18 -11.81 -5.00 12.41
N SER A 19 -13.03 -4.80 11.90
CA SER A 19 -13.72 -5.66 10.93
C SER A 19 -12.92 -5.85 9.63
N ASN A 20 -12.83 -7.11 9.17
CA ASN A 20 -12.13 -7.58 7.96
C ASN A 20 -12.74 -7.14 6.61
N LYS A 21 -13.61 -6.12 6.61
CA LYS A 21 -14.56 -5.85 5.54
C LYS A 21 -14.82 -4.35 5.46
N GLY A 22 -14.47 -3.74 4.33
CA GLY A 22 -14.71 -2.32 4.06
C GLY A 22 -15.86 -2.08 3.08
N ILE A 23 -15.95 -0.84 2.61
CA ILE A 23 -17.00 -0.35 1.70
C ILE A 23 -16.91 -0.97 0.29
N GLU A 24 -15.81 -1.63 -0.04
CA GLU A 24 -15.62 -2.37 -1.29
C GLU A 24 -16.65 -3.50 -1.48
N GLN A 25 -17.32 -3.97 -0.42
CA GLN A 25 -18.43 -4.91 -0.56
C GLN A 25 -19.66 -4.29 -1.23
N GLU A 26 -19.86 -2.98 -1.07
CA GLU A 26 -20.99 -2.25 -1.65
C GLU A 26 -20.58 -1.57 -2.95
N LEU A 27 -19.39 -0.94 -2.99
CA LEU A 27 -18.92 -0.14 -4.12
C LEU A 27 -18.07 -0.94 -5.12
N GLY A 28 -17.62 -2.13 -4.74
CA GLY A 28 -16.64 -2.89 -5.49
C GLY A 28 -15.24 -2.25 -5.46
N ASN A 29 -14.37 -2.73 -6.33
CA ASN A 29 -13.07 -2.11 -6.59
C ASN A 29 -12.86 -2.03 -8.11
N PRO A 30 -12.61 -0.84 -8.68
CA PRO A 30 -12.33 -0.73 -10.11
C PRO A 30 -11.20 -1.66 -10.54
N SER A 31 -11.37 -2.35 -11.67
CA SER A 31 -10.46 -3.44 -12.11
C SER A 31 -9.01 -3.01 -12.34
N PHE A 32 -8.78 -1.71 -12.57
CA PHE A 32 -7.45 -1.14 -12.75
C PHE A 32 -6.71 -0.88 -11.43
N THR A 33 -7.42 -0.73 -10.31
CA THR A 33 -6.81 -0.41 -9.01
C THR A 33 -5.86 -1.52 -8.52
N PRO A 34 -6.23 -2.82 -8.56
CA PRO A 34 -5.30 -3.88 -8.18
C PRO A 34 -4.04 -3.93 -9.06
N ALA A 35 -4.18 -3.70 -10.37
CA ALA A 35 -3.04 -3.72 -11.30
C ALA A 35 -2.04 -2.58 -11.01
N LEU A 36 -2.54 -1.39 -10.70
CA LEU A 36 -1.70 -0.27 -10.28
C LEU A 36 -0.98 -0.57 -8.95
N VAL A 37 -1.71 -1.04 -7.95
CA VAL A 37 -1.15 -1.39 -6.63
C VAL A 37 -0.03 -2.42 -6.79
N ALA A 38 -0.27 -3.49 -7.55
CA ALA A 38 0.73 -4.52 -7.83
C ALA A 38 1.99 -3.94 -8.52
N SER A 39 1.83 -2.97 -9.43
CA SER A 39 2.96 -2.32 -10.09
C SER A 39 3.86 -1.57 -9.10
N ILE A 40 3.27 -0.91 -8.10
CA ILE A 40 4.00 -0.20 -7.05
C ILE A 40 4.65 -1.19 -6.08
N GLU A 41 3.96 -2.28 -5.72
CA GLU A 41 4.54 -3.36 -4.89
C GLU A 41 5.76 -3.99 -5.57
N VAL A 42 5.70 -4.23 -6.88
CA VAL A 42 6.87 -4.69 -7.65
C VAL A 42 8.02 -3.68 -7.58
N SER A 43 7.72 -2.38 -7.63
CA SER A 43 8.75 -1.34 -7.45
C SER A 43 9.43 -1.43 -6.08
N GLU A 44 8.68 -1.67 -5.00
CA GLU A 44 9.26 -1.87 -3.67
C GLU A 44 10.19 -3.09 -3.63
N VAL A 45 9.81 -4.20 -4.28
CA VAL A 45 10.66 -5.38 -4.38
C VAL A 45 11.95 -5.08 -5.16
N VAL A 46 11.88 -4.32 -6.26
CA VAL A 46 13.07 -3.91 -7.00
C VAL A 46 14.01 -3.05 -6.14
N LYS A 47 13.48 -2.15 -5.30
CA LYS A 47 14.29 -1.36 -4.36
C LYS A 47 15.00 -2.26 -3.35
N ILE A 48 14.34 -3.29 -2.82
CA ILE A 48 14.94 -4.28 -1.92
C ILE A 48 16.09 -5.02 -2.62
N LEU A 49 15.84 -5.55 -3.82
CA LEU A 49 16.82 -6.35 -4.56
C LEU A 49 18.05 -5.54 -4.98
N THR A 50 17.86 -4.26 -5.30
CA THR A 50 18.93 -3.40 -5.81
C THR A 50 19.62 -2.58 -4.72
N GLY A 51 19.03 -2.49 -3.52
CA GLY A 51 19.49 -1.59 -2.46
C GLY A 51 19.39 -0.10 -2.82
N LYS A 52 18.54 0.27 -3.80
CA LYS A 52 18.41 1.63 -4.31
C LYS A 52 17.05 2.24 -3.95
N GLY A 53 17.08 3.50 -3.52
CA GLY A 53 15.88 4.25 -3.15
C GLY A 53 15.41 4.00 -1.71
N GLN A 54 14.32 4.66 -1.33
CA GLN A 54 13.71 4.50 -0.01
C GLN A 54 12.45 3.63 -0.12
N LEU A 55 12.33 2.70 0.81
CA LEU A 55 11.18 1.80 0.93
C LEU A 55 9.99 2.51 1.58
N LEU A 56 8.79 2.05 1.29
CA LEU A 56 7.57 2.35 2.04
C LEU A 56 7.50 1.52 3.34
N ARG A 57 8.63 1.27 4.01
CA ARG A 57 8.63 0.60 5.32
C ARG A 57 8.34 1.65 6.40
N ASN A 58 7.40 1.34 7.32
CA ASN A 58 6.86 2.28 8.32
C ASN A 58 6.19 3.53 7.72
N ARG A 59 5.85 3.49 6.43
CA ARG A 59 5.12 4.54 5.73
C ARG A 59 4.10 3.90 4.81
N PHE A 60 2.94 4.50 4.61
CA PHE A 60 2.01 4.04 3.59
C PHE A 60 1.81 5.10 2.51
N LEU A 61 1.76 4.62 1.26
CA LEU A 61 1.33 5.39 0.10
C LEU A 61 -0.20 5.28 -0.02
N MET A 62 -0.88 6.42 0.08
CA MET A 62 -2.27 6.58 -0.34
C MET A 62 -2.31 6.99 -1.81
N ILE A 63 -3.22 6.38 -2.57
CA ILE A 63 -3.42 6.63 -3.99
C ILE A 63 -4.89 6.96 -4.18
N ASN A 64 -5.18 8.20 -4.55
CA ASN A 64 -6.50 8.63 -4.94
C ASN A 64 -6.55 8.73 -6.46
N LEU A 65 -7.13 7.72 -7.12
CA LEU A 65 -7.22 7.67 -8.58
C LEU A 65 -8.33 8.54 -9.17
N LEU A 66 -9.27 9.00 -8.36
CA LEU A 66 -10.30 9.94 -8.82
C LEU A 66 -9.67 11.31 -9.09
N ASP A 67 -8.86 11.79 -8.13
CA ASP A 67 -8.23 13.12 -8.18
C ASP A 67 -6.75 13.08 -8.64
N GLN A 68 -6.21 11.89 -8.88
CA GLN A 68 -4.81 11.65 -9.28
C GLN A 68 -3.78 12.12 -8.23
N GLU A 69 -4.06 11.86 -6.95
CA GLU A 69 -3.20 12.24 -5.83
C GLU A 69 -2.42 11.04 -5.28
N TYR A 70 -1.17 11.30 -4.91
CA TYR A 70 -0.24 10.33 -4.36
C TYR A 70 0.41 10.92 -3.10
N GLU A 71 0.03 10.39 -1.95
CA GLU A 71 0.46 10.94 -0.66
C GLU A 71 1.12 9.85 0.19
N VAL A 72 2.25 10.18 0.79
CA VAL A 72 2.97 9.29 1.71
C VAL A 72 2.75 9.78 3.13
N PHE A 73 2.31 8.86 3.99
CA PHE A 73 2.10 9.10 5.41
C PHE A 73 3.01 8.20 6.24
N GLU A 74 3.44 8.68 7.40
CA GLU A 74 4.12 7.87 8.42
C GLU A 74 3.09 7.02 9.19
N ILE A 75 3.50 5.80 9.57
CA ILE A 75 2.68 4.84 10.35
C ILE A 75 2.88 5.03 11.85
#